data_AF-A0A3D4NCV7-F1
#
_entry.id   AF-A0A3D4NCV7-F1
#
_cell.length_a   1.000
_cell.length_b   1.000
_cell.length_c   1.000
_cell.angle_alpha   90.00
_cell.angle_beta   90.00
_cell.angle_gamma   90.00
#
_symmetry.space_group_name_H-M   'P 1'
#
loop_
_entity.id
_entity.type
_entity.pdbx_description
1 polymer ?
#
loop_
_entity_poly.entity_id
_entity_poly.type
_entity_poly.pdbx_seq_one_letter_code
_entity_poly.pdbx_strand_id
1 'polypeptide(L)'
;MNESEWDTIYNNLSLKDTEELIGYWQKQEKQEWTAIAFDVMEKILIERLGVLPGKNEIEKELSTNYEPKRKTNAFDELKTLILDNEPVFYDPNKITLLVKWIFRCMNLLIILYCSQFIIDNIPLFRVIFFEDYGISSLIIDLFFSIIVLLITTVVIFIQYKVMGYVLKILREMEFNSRKK
;
A
#
# COMPACT_ATOMS: atom_id res chain seq x y z
N MET A 1 -13.70 -29.06 -20.21
CA MET A 1 -13.23 -29.00 -18.81
C MET A 1 -11.74 -28.76 -18.90
N ASN A 2 -11.22 -27.60 -18.43
CA ASN A 2 -9.81 -27.25 -18.61
C ASN A 2 -8.96 -28.06 -17.61
N GLU A 3 -8.37 -29.16 -18.07
CA GLU A 3 -7.46 -30.00 -17.25
C GLU A 3 -6.33 -29.16 -16.62
N SER A 4 -5.87 -28.11 -17.32
CA SER A 4 -4.82 -27.19 -16.84
C SER A 4 -5.19 -26.39 -15.59
N GLU A 5 -6.47 -26.04 -15.41
CA GLU A 5 -6.92 -25.27 -14.24
C GLU A 5 -7.01 -26.17 -13.00
N TRP A 6 -7.43 -27.42 -13.21
CA TRP A 6 -7.56 -28.42 -12.15
C TRP A 6 -6.19 -28.76 -11.55
N ASP A 7 -5.18 -29.02 -12.39
CA ASP A 7 -3.82 -29.33 -11.94
C ASP A 7 -3.18 -28.16 -11.18
N THR A 8 -3.43 -26.93 -11.63
CA THR A 8 -2.90 -25.72 -10.99
C THR A 8 -3.51 -25.55 -9.59
N ILE A 9 -4.83 -25.72 -9.46
CA ILE A 9 -5.52 -25.62 -8.17
C ILE A 9 -5.10 -26.77 -7.25
N TYR A 10 -4.96 -27.98 -7.78
CA TYR A 10 -4.51 -29.16 -7.03
C TYR A 10 -3.12 -28.96 -6.44
N ASN A 11 -2.16 -28.50 -7.25
CA ASN A 11 -0.80 -28.24 -6.78
C ASN A 11 -0.80 -27.17 -5.68
N ASN A 12 -1.54 -26.08 -5.85
CA ASN A 12 -1.60 -25.01 -4.84
C ASN A 12 -2.27 -25.46 -3.53
N LEU A 13 -3.37 -26.21 -3.61
CA LEU A 13 -4.09 -26.70 -2.42
C LEU A 13 -3.31 -27.84 -1.74
N SER A 14 -2.53 -28.62 -2.48
CA SER A 14 -1.68 -29.67 -1.90
C SER A 14 -0.57 -29.11 -1.00
N LEU A 15 -0.19 -27.84 -1.17
CA LEU A 15 0.78 -27.17 -0.31
C LEU A 15 0.18 -26.68 1.01
N LYS A 16 -1.14 -26.71 1.16
CA LYS A 16 -1.83 -26.29 2.39
C LYS A 16 -1.93 -27.43 3.40
N ASP A 17 -1.97 -27.04 4.67
CA ASP A 17 -2.16 -27.97 5.77
C ASP A 17 -3.56 -28.59 5.73
N THR A 18 -3.64 -29.87 6.08
CA THR A 18 -4.90 -30.63 6.05
C THR A 18 -5.96 -30.00 6.97
N GLU A 19 -5.57 -29.46 8.12
CA GLU A 19 -6.48 -28.76 9.05
C GLU A 19 -7.04 -27.46 8.45
N GLU A 20 -6.22 -26.72 7.69
CA GLU A 20 -6.63 -25.49 7.01
C GLU A 20 -7.64 -25.78 5.90
N LEU A 21 -7.38 -26.83 5.10
CA LEU A 21 -8.29 -27.32 4.05
C LEU A 21 -9.64 -27.78 4.60
N ILE A 22 -9.64 -28.46 5.76
CA ILE A 22 -10.89 -28.83 6.45
C ILE A 22 -11.68 -27.58 6.85
N GLY A 23 -10.99 -26.56 7.36
CA GLY A 23 -11.61 -25.29 7.72
C GLY A 23 -12.31 -24.61 6.53
N TYR A 24 -11.67 -24.59 5.36
CA TYR A 24 -12.26 -24.04 4.14
C TYR A 24 -13.41 -24.90 3.60
N TRP A 25 -13.27 -26.23 3.63
CA TRP A 25 -14.32 -27.18 3.23
C TRP A 25 -15.60 -27.02 4.08
N GLN A 26 -15.45 -26.86 5.39
CA GLN A 26 -16.59 -26.75 6.32
C GLN A 26 -17.31 -25.40 6.24
N LYS A 27 -16.58 -24.30 5.99
CA LYS A 27 -17.16 -22.95 5.91
C LYS A 27 -17.91 -22.68 4.60
N GLN A 28 -17.60 -23.43 3.53
CA GLN A 28 -18.20 -23.25 2.18
C GLN A 28 -18.33 -21.78 1.78
N GLU A 29 -17.25 -21.01 1.88
CA GLU A 29 -17.24 -19.61 1.48
C GLU A 29 -17.25 -19.49 -0.06
N LYS A 30 -18.45 -19.63 -0.63
CA LYS A 30 -18.72 -19.57 -2.08
C LYS A 30 -18.38 -18.22 -2.73
N GLN A 31 -18.04 -17.21 -1.93
CA GLN A 31 -17.56 -15.90 -2.40
C GLN A 31 -16.06 -15.91 -2.71
N GLU A 32 -15.27 -16.73 -2.03
CA GLU A 32 -13.81 -16.76 -2.19
C GLU A 32 -13.34 -17.94 -3.06
N TRP A 33 -14.14 -19.02 -3.13
CA TRP A 33 -13.74 -20.26 -3.79
C TRP A 33 -14.68 -20.64 -4.92
N THR A 34 -14.10 -21.01 -6.06
CA THR A 34 -14.82 -21.54 -7.22
C THR A 34 -15.26 -22.98 -6.96
N ALA A 35 -16.33 -23.42 -7.63
CA ALA A 35 -16.84 -24.80 -7.50
C ALA A 35 -15.74 -25.84 -7.79
N ILE A 36 -14.88 -25.57 -8.78
CA ILE A 36 -13.74 -26.43 -9.14
C ILE A 36 -12.75 -26.56 -7.97
N ALA A 37 -12.54 -25.51 -7.19
CA ALA A 37 -11.66 -25.56 -6.03
C ALA A 37 -12.23 -26.43 -4.92
N PHE A 38 -13.56 -26.46 -4.74
CA PHE A 38 -14.20 -27.39 -3.81
C PHE A 38 -14.05 -28.85 -4.26
N ASP A 39 -14.25 -29.14 -5.55
CA ASP A 39 -14.06 -30.51 -6.08
C ASP A 39 -12.62 -31.00 -5.89
N VAL A 40 -11.64 -30.10 -6.05
CA VAL A 40 -10.22 -30.39 -5.82
C VAL A 40 -9.93 -30.57 -4.31
N MET A 41 -10.48 -29.70 -3.46
CA MET A 41 -10.34 -29.83 -2.00
C MET A 41 -10.92 -31.15 -1.49
N GLU A 42 -12.09 -31.55 -1.97
CA GLU A 42 -12.72 -32.83 -1.63
C GLU A 42 -11.77 -34.00 -1.94
N LYS A 43 -11.21 -34.03 -3.15
CA LYS A 43 -10.27 -35.08 -3.56
C LYS A 43 -9.02 -35.12 -2.69
N ILE A 44 -8.41 -33.96 -2.40
CA ILE A 44 -7.22 -33.88 -1.54
C ILE A 44 -7.52 -34.35 -0.12
N LEU A 45 -8.68 -33.97 0.43
CA LEU A 45 -9.10 -34.39 1.77
C LEU A 45 -9.37 -35.90 1.83
N ILE A 46 -10.00 -36.48 0.81
CA ILE A 46 -10.21 -37.93 0.70
C ILE A 46 -8.87 -38.67 0.58
N GLU A 47 -7.94 -38.19 -0.24
CA GLU A 47 -6.62 -38.83 -0.41
C GLU A 47 -5.80 -38.81 0.89
N ARG A 48 -5.94 -37.76 1.70
CA ARG A 48 -5.16 -37.60 2.95
C ARG A 48 -5.79 -38.27 4.16
N LEU A 49 -7.10 -38.16 4.31
CA LEU A 49 -7.82 -38.59 5.52
C LEU A 49 -8.56 -39.92 5.31
N GLY A 50 -8.69 -40.38 4.06
CA GLY A 50 -9.44 -41.58 3.68
C GLY A 50 -10.96 -41.44 3.79
N VAL A 51 -11.47 -40.56 4.66
CA VAL A 51 -12.88 -40.28 4.89
C VAL A 51 -13.10 -38.77 4.93
N LEU A 52 -14.13 -38.30 4.22
CA LEU A 52 -14.49 -36.88 4.20
C LEU A 52 -15.04 -36.50 5.59
N PRO A 53 -14.44 -35.52 6.31
CA PRO A 53 -14.94 -35.15 7.62
C PRO A 53 -16.33 -34.53 7.49
N GLY A 54 -17.33 -35.24 8.01
CA GLY A 54 -18.71 -34.77 8.09
C GLY A 54 -18.79 -33.51 8.96
N LYS A 55 -19.63 -32.55 8.54
CA LYS A 55 -19.76 -31.21 9.13
C LYS A 55 -20.00 -31.17 10.65
N ASN A 56 -20.40 -32.29 11.28
CA ASN A 56 -20.88 -32.32 12.67
C ASN A 56 -20.12 -33.29 13.60
N GLU A 57 -19.03 -33.94 13.19
CA GLU A 57 -18.37 -34.96 14.04
C GLU A 57 -17.23 -34.42 14.92
N ILE A 58 -16.60 -33.30 14.57
CA ILE A 58 -15.42 -32.81 15.31
C ILE A 58 -15.78 -31.97 16.55
N GLU A 59 -16.98 -31.39 16.60
CA GLU A 59 -17.43 -30.59 17.77
C GLU A 59 -17.57 -31.43 19.06
N LYS A 60 -17.77 -32.74 18.92
CA LYS A 60 -17.90 -33.67 20.05
C LYS A 60 -16.57 -34.19 20.58
N GLU A 61 -15.52 -34.25 19.76
CA GLU A 61 -14.21 -34.75 20.20
C GLU A 61 -13.30 -33.65 20.74
N LEU A 62 -13.44 -32.40 20.28
CA LEU A 62 -12.62 -31.28 20.79
C LEU A 62 -13.00 -30.82 22.21
N SER A 63 -14.18 -31.18 22.70
CA SER A 63 -14.72 -30.69 23.99
C SER A 63 -14.33 -31.52 25.21
N THR A 64 -13.60 -32.64 25.05
CA THR A 64 -13.31 -33.54 26.18
C THR A 64 -11.83 -33.68 26.53
N ASN A 65 -10.89 -33.10 25.77
CA ASN A 65 -9.45 -33.31 26.05
C ASN A 65 -8.55 -32.16 25.57
N TYR A 66 -8.67 -30.99 26.19
CA TYR A 66 -7.68 -29.92 26.01
C TYR A 66 -7.31 -29.29 27.35
N GLU A 67 -6.21 -29.77 27.94
CA GLU A 67 -5.39 -28.94 28.82
C GLU A 67 -4.75 -27.80 28.00
N PRO A 68 -4.68 -26.56 28.53
CA PRO A 68 -4.16 -25.43 27.78
C PRO A 68 -2.64 -25.53 27.62
N LYS A 69 -2.18 -26.07 26.48
CA LYS A 69 -0.77 -25.93 26.06
C LYS A 69 -0.47 -24.45 25.74
N ARG A 70 0.37 -23.89 26.61
CA ARG A 70 1.06 -22.60 26.56
C ARG A 70 1.48 -22.20 25.13
N LYS A 71 0.78 -21.23 24.54
CA LYS A 71 1.06 -20.54 23.26
C LYS A 71 2.30 -19.63 23.32
N THR A 72 3.41 -20.07 23.88
CA THR A 72 4.64 -19.26 23.94
C THR A 72 5.57 -19.47 22.74
N ASN A 73 5.53 -20.63 22.06
CA ASN A 73 6.60 -20.94 21.11
C ASN A 73 6.26 -20.57 19.65
N ALA A 74 5.01 -20.73 19.20
CA ALA A 74 4.63 -20.45 17.81
C ALA A 74 4.63 -18.94 17.48
N PHE A 75 4.31 -18.10 18.47
CA PHE A 75 4.35 -16.64 18.28
C PHE A 75 5.80 -16.13 18.26
N ASP A 76 6.69 -16.78 19.02
CA ASP A 76 8.12 -16.44 19.01
C ASP A 76 8.81 -16.94 17.72
N GLU A 77 8.47 -18.12 17.20
CA GLU A 77 8.92 -18.58 15.87
C GLU A 77 8.38 -17.72 14.72
N LEU A 78 7.11 -17.31 14.79
CA LEU A 78 6.56 -16.39 13.79
C LEU A 78 7.25 -15.02 13.87
N LYS A 79 7.57 -14.57 15.09
CA LYS A 79 8.26 -13.30 15.32
C LYS A 79 9.71 -13.35 14.85
N THR A 80 10.43 -14.47 14.98
CA THR A 80 11.78 -14.62 14.42
C THR A 80 11.78 -14.69 12.90
N LEU A 81 10.82 -15.39 12.29
CA LEU A 81 10.65 -15.43 10.83
C LEU A 81 10.25 -14.07 10.24
N ILE A 82 9.48 -13.26 10.99
CA ILE A 82 9.16 -11.88 10.62
C ILE A 82 10.35 -10.95 10.85
N LEU A 83 11.16 -11.18 11.90
CA LEU A 83 12.36 -10.38 12.20
C LEU A 83 13.39 -10.44 11.06
N ASP A 84 13.58 -11.62 10.46
CA ASP A 84 14.50 -11.79 9.31
C ASP A 84 14.01 -11.05 8.05
N ASN A 85 12.73 -10.67 8.01
CA ASN A 85 12.14 -9.93 6.90
C ASN A 85 11.81 -8.47 7.25
N GLU A 86 12.36 -7.95 8.35
CA GLU A 86 12.25 -6.52 8.70
C GLU A 86 13.15 -5.66 7.80
N PRO A 87 12.69 -4.46 7.39
CA PRO A 87 13.45 -3.50 6.59
C PRO A 87 14.84 -3.22 7.18
N VAL A 88 15.91 -3.47 6.42
CA VAL A 88 17.31 -3.34 6.90
C VAL A 88 17.71 -1.87 6.93
N PHE A 89 17.21 -1.08 5.96
CA PHE A 89 17.55 0.33 5.86
C PHE A 89 16.45 1.27 6.38
N TYR A 90 15.17 0.98 6.14
CA TYR A 90 14.06 1.85 6.56
C TYR A 90 12.68 1.18 6.43
N ASP A 91 11.76 1.53 7.33
CA ASP A 91 10.38 1.01 7.33
C ASP A 91 9.54 1.53 6.13
N PRO A 92 9.03 0.65 5.24
CA PRO A 92 8.22 1.04 4.08
C PRO A 92 6.97 1.86 4.42
N ASN A 93 6.39 1.63 5.60
CA ASN A 93 5.23 2.39 6.07
C ASN A 93 5.63 3.84 6.39
N LYS A 94 6.83 4.04 6.95
CA LYS A 94 7.39 5.38 7.19
C LYS A 94 7.68 6.11 5.89
N ILE A 95 8.14 5.42 4.84
CA ILE A 95 8.34 6.04 3.51
C ILE A 95 7.00 6.57 2.96
N THR A 96 5.93 5.80 3.09
CA THR A 96 4.61 6.21 2.59
C THR A 96 4.08 7.43 3.34
N LEU A 97 4.30 7.49 4.66
CA LEU A 97 3.99 8.67 5.48
C LEU A 97 4.86 9.88 5.08
N LEU A 98 6.14 9.65 4.81
CA LEU A 98 7.09 10.69 4.38
C LEU A 98 6.67 11.28 3.03
N VAL A 99 6.27 10.45 2.06
CA VAL A 99 5.73 10.93 0.78
C VAL A 99 4.49 11.80 0.98
N LYS A 100 3.54 11.38 1.84
CA LYS A 100 2.36 12.21 2.18
C LYS A 100 2.75 13.53 2.83
N TRP A 101 3.75 13.53 3.71
CA TRP A 101 4.29 14.74 4.33
C TRP A 101 4.94 15.67 3.31
N ILE A 102 5.74 15.14 2.39
CA ILE A 102 6.34 15.91 1.30
C ILE A 102 5.27 16.63 0.49
N PHE A 103 4.18 15.95 0.12
CA PHE A 103 3.07 16.59 -0.61
C PHE A 103 2.39 17.69 0.20
N ARG A 104 2.23 17.53 1.52
CA ARG A 104 1.70 18.59 2.39
C ARG A 104 2.64 19.80 2.45
N CYS A 105 3.95 19.56 2.59
CA CYS A 105 4.96 20.62 2.58
C CYS A 105 5.02 21.35 1.24
N MET A 106 4.88 20.63 0.12
CA MET A 106 4.80 21.23 -1.22
C MET A 106 3.62 22.21 -1.32
N ASN A 107 2.42 21.81 -0.87
CA ASN A 107 1.25 22.70 -0.88
C ASN A 107 1.48 23.94 0.01
N LEU A 108 2.10 23.75 1.18
CA LEU A 108 2.44 24.86 2.08
C LEU A 108 3.43 25.83 1.41
N LEU A 109 4.45 25.30 0.73
CA LEU A 109 5.41 26.13 -0.01
C LEU A 109 4.75 26.91 -1.14
N ILE A 110 3.84 26.30 -1.90
CA ILE A 110 3.10 27.00 -2.96
C ILE A 110 2.30 28.16 -2.36
N ILE A 111 1.61 27.95 -1.23
CA ILE A 111 0.89 29.01 -0.52
C ILE A 111 1.85 30.12 -0.09
N LEU A 112 3.01 29.76 0.46
CA LEU A 112 4.02 30.72 0.88
C LEU A 112 4.53 31.57 -0.29
N TYR A 113 4.85 30.94 -1.43
CA TYR A 113 5.26 31.65 -2.65
C TYR A 113 4.16 32.58 -3.19
N CYS A 114 2.90 32.14 -3.17
CA CYS A 114 1.78 33.01 -3.54
C CYS A 114 1.65 34.20 -2.58
N SER A 115 1.84 33.99 -1.28
CA SER A 115 1.80 35.08 -0.30
C SER A 115 2.96 36.06 -0.49
N GLN A 116 4.16 35.55 -0.76
CA GLN A 116 5.32 36.38 -1.07
C GLN A 116 5.09 37.19 -2.35
N PHE A 117 4.54 36.58 -3.40
CA PHE A 117 4.17 37.29 -4.62
C PHE A 117 3.22 38.46 -4.33
N ILE A 118 2.19 38.25 -3.50
CA ILE A 118 1.27 39.33 -3.13
C ILE A 118 2.04 40.46 -2.43
N ILE A 119 2.90 40.13 -1.47
CA ILE A 119 3.71 41.10 -0.72
C ILE A 119 4.64 41.89 -1.64
N ASP A 120 5.36 41.21 -2.53
CA ASP A 120 6.31 41.83 -3.46
C ASP A 120 5.62 42.76 -4.47
N ASN A 121 4.34 42.48 -4.79
CA ASN A 121 3.53 43.31 -5.67
C ASN A 121 2.76 44.44 -4.94
N ILE A 122 2.79 44.53 -3.60
CA ILE A 122 2.16 45.64 -2.83
C ILE A 122 2.57 47.02 -3.35
N PRO A 123 3.86 47.30 -3.65
CA PRO A 123 4.27 48.60 -4.17
C PRO A 123 3.60 48.95 -5.51
N LEU A 124 3.40 47.98 -6.40
CA LEU A 124 2.69 48.18 -7.67
C LEU A 124 1.23 48.59 -7.44
N PHE A 125 0.56 48.01 -6.44
CA PHE A 125 -0.79 48.45 -6.07
C PHE A 125 -0.81 49.86 -5.48
N ARG A 126 0.22 50.26 -4.72
CA ARG A 126 0.32 51.62 -4.18
C ARG A 126 0.43 52.65 -5.30
N VAL A 127 1.19 52.35 -6.34
CA VAL A 127 1.39 53.23 -7.51
C VAL A 127 0.05 53.56 -8.19
N ILE A 128 -0.91 52.64 -8.28
CA ILE A 128 -2.26 52.87 -8.83
C ILE A 128 -3.00 54.01 -8.09
N PHE A 129 -2.80 54.14 -6.78
CA PHE A 129 -3.58 55.07 -5.96
C PHE A 129 -2.90 56.43 -5.75
N PHE A 130 -1.58 56.53 -5.94
CA PHE A 130 -0.80 57.70 -5.50
C PHE A 130 0.03 58.37 -6.60
N GLU A 131 0.31 57.72 -7.72
CA GLU A 131 1.18 58.26 -8.77
C GLU A 131 0.53 58.18 -10.16
N ASP A 132 0.79 59.17 -11.02
CA ASP A 132 0.40 59.18 -12.45
C ASP A 132 1.30 58.21 -13.25
N TYR A 133 1.24 56.94 -12.87
CA TYR A 133 2.00 55.88 -13.52
C TYR A 133 1.23 55.38 -14.75
N GLY A 134 1.95 55.10 -15.83
CA GLY A 134 1.34 54.54 -17.03
C GLY A 134 0.68 53.19 -16.73
N ILE A 135 -0.61 53.07 -17.00
CA ILE A 135 -1.35 51.81 -16.83
C ILE A 135 -0.68 50.67 -17.62
N SER A 136 -0.06 51.00 -18.76
CA SER A 136 0.65 50.04 -19.61
C SER A 136 1.87 49.42 -18.94
N SER A 137 2.71 50.19 -18.23
CA SER A 137 3.89 49.65 -17.55
C SER A 137 3.47 48.73 -16.40
N LEU A 138 2.44 49.11 -15.64
CA LEU A 138 1.89 48.27 -14.58
C LEU A 138 1.42 46.92 -15.11
N ILE A 139 0.67 46.91 -16.22
CA ILE A 139 0.19 45.67 -16.83
C ILE A 139 1.36 44.77 -17.24
N ILE A 140 2.41 45.35 -17.83
CA ILE A 140 3.60 44.61 -18.25
C ILE A 140 4.32 43.99 -17.04
N ASP A 141 4.56 44.77 -15.99
CA ASP A 141 5.27 44.29 -14.79
C ASP A 141 4.49 43.20 -14.06
N LEU A 142 3.16 43.36 -13.95
CA LEU A 142 2.28 42.37 -13.35
C LEU A 142 2.24 41.09 -14.19
N PHE A 143 2.20 41.21 -15.51
CA PHE A 143 2.24 40.07 -16.42
C PHE A 143 3.55 39.27 -16.28
N PHE A 144 4.70 39.95 -16.28
CA PHE A 144 6.00 39.28 -16.06
C PHE A 144 6.06 38.60 -14.70
N SER A 145 5.57 39.27 -13.66
CA SER A 145 5.56 38.71 -12.30
C SER A 145 4.70 37.44 -12.23
N ILE A 146 3.54 37.40 -12.88
CA ILE A 146 2.69 36.20 -12.97
C ILE A 146 3.42 35.07 -13.71
N ILE A 147 4.08 35.36 -14.83
CA ILE A 147 4.85 34.35 -15.56
C ILE A 147 5.93 33.74 -14.68
N VAL A 148 6.68 34.58 -13.96
CA VAL A 148 7.74 34.11 -13.04
C VAL A 148 7.15 33.22 -11.94
N LEU A 149 6.00 33.60 -11.37
CA LEU A 149 5.30 32.78 -10.37
C LEU A 149 4.90 31.42 -10.96
N LEU A 150 4.34 31.38 -12.17
CA LEU A 150 3.93 30.14 -12.84
C LEU A 150 5.12 29.23 -13.12
N ILE A 151 6.21 29.75 -13.69
CA ILE A 151 7.42 28.99 -13.97
C ILE A 151 7.98 28.40 -12.67
N THR A 152 8.09 29.21 -11.62
CA THR A 152 8.62 28.78 -10.32
C THR A 152 7.75 27.68 -9.70
N THR A 153 6.43 27.83 -9.76
CA THR A 153 5.48 26.82 -9.27
C THR A 153 5.65 25.49 -10.00
N VAL A 154 5.79 25.53 -11.32
CA VAL A 154 6.00 24.32 -12.14
C VAL A 154 7.34 23.65 -11.81
N VAL A 155 8.41 24.43 -11.67
CA VAL A 155 9.74 23.89 -11.29
C VAL A 155 9.68 23.20 -9.94
N ILE A 156 9.10 23.84 -8.93
CA ILE A 156 8.93 23.27 -7.59
C ILE A 156 8.12 21.97 -7.66
N PHE A 157 7.00 21.98 -8.39
CA PHE A 157 6.16 20.81 -8.56
C PHE A 157 6.94 19.62 -9.17
N ILE A 158 7.73 19.87 -10.22
CA ILE A 158 8.55 18.83 -10.86
C ILE A 158 9.60 18.30 -9.87
N GLN A 159 10.31 19.17 -9.15
CA GLN A 159 11.32 18.76 -8.16
C GLN A 159 10.73 17.82 -7.10
N TYR A 160 9.57 18.17 -6.53
CA TYR A 160 8.89 17.34 -5.54
C TYR A 160 8.36 16.03 -6.12
N LYS A 161 7.85 16.06 -7.35
CA LYS A 161 7.38 14.86 -8.05
C LYS A 161 8.53 13.87 -8.27
N VAL A 162 9.69 14.36 -8.70
CA VAL A 162 10.91 13.55 -8.88
C VAL A 162 11.32 12.93 -7.54
N MET A 163 11.35 13.71 -6.47
CA MET A 163 11.68 13.20 -5.12
C MET A 163 10.72 12.07 -4.68
N GLY A 164 9.42 12.23 -4.94
CA GLY A 164 8.42 11.19 -4.67
C GLY A 164 8.65 9.90 -5.48
N TYR A 165 9.04 10.01 -6.75
CA TYR A 165 9.40 8.84 -7.56
C TYR A 165 10.66 8.14 -7.06
N VAL A 166 11.70 8.90 -6.68
CA VAL A 166 12.93 8.33 -6.13
C VAL A 166 12.62 7.51 -4.86
N LEU A 167 11.80 8.05 -3.96
CA LEU A 167 11.36 7.33 -2.75
C LEU A 167 10.57 6.07 -3.08
N LYS A 168 9.74 6.10 -4.12
CA LYS A 168 9.00 4.92 -4.58
C LYS A 168 9.94 3.83 -5.12
N ILE A 169 10.94 4.22 -5.92
CA ILE A 169 11.94 3.28 -6.47
C ILE A 169 12.78 2.68 -5.35
N LEU A 170 13.24 3.49 -4.38
CA LEU A 170 13.98 3.02 -3.21
C LEU A 170 13.18 1.99 -2.40
N ARG A 171 11.87 2.22 -2.24
CA ARG A 171 10.98 1.26 -1.59
C ARG A 171 10.89 -0.05 -2.37
N GLU A 172 10.74 0.02 -3.69
CA GLU A 172 10.60 -1.16 -4.55
C GLU A 172 11.90 -1.97 -4.64
N MET A 173 13.06 -1.31 -4.67
CA MET A 173 14.36 -1.96 -4.60
C MET A 173 14.56 -2.70 -3.26
N GLU A 174 14.18 -2.09 -2.14
CA GLU A 174 14.26 -2.74 -0.82
C GLU A 174 13.38 -4.01 -0.77
N PHE A 175 12.17 -3.96 -1.30
CA PHE A 175 11.29 -5.14 -1.37
C PHE A 175 11.85 -6.22 -2.30
N ASN A 176 12.40 -5.85 -3.45
CA ASN A 176 12.87 -6.82 -4.43
C ASN A 176 14.22 -7.45 -4.05
N SER A 177 15.05 -6.73 -3.28
CA SER A 177 16.30 -7.25 -2.73
C SER A 177 16.11 -8.44 -1.78
N ARG A 178 14.90 -8.64 -1.25
CA ARG A 178 14.54 -9.70 -0.29
C ARG A 178 13.91 -10.93 -0.94
N LYS A 179 13.56 -10.85 -2.23
CA LYS A 179 12.95 -11.97 -2.97
C LYS A 179 13.98 -12.92 -3.59
N LYS A 180 15.27 -12.69 -3.35
CA LYS A 180 16.38 -13.54 -3.78
C LYS A 180 16.91 -14.32 -2.59
#